data_AF-A0A9D9LCX2-F1
#
_entry.id   AF-A0A9D9LCX2-F1
#
_cell.length_a   1.000
_cell.length_b   1.000
_cell.length_c   1.000
_cell.angle_alpha   90.00
_cell.angle_beta   90.00
_cell.angle_gamma   90.00
#
_symmetry.space_group_name_H-M   'P 1'
#
loop_
_entity.id
_entity.type
_entity.pdbx_description
1 polymer ?
#
loop_
_entity_poly.entity_id
_entity_poly.type
_entity_poly.pdbx_seq_one_letter_code
_entity_poly.pdbx_strand_id
1 'polypeptide(L)'
;RRVLTRPRVTTSENSAAYFEGRFESMADTHSRCVFPWLYAEISARGDVTPCHSFYDLTFGNVHEQPLLEIWRSERFEDARRHWRSNLLPVCHACCLYHTEPTTPS
;
A
#
# COMPACT_ATOMS: atom_id res chain seq x y z
N ARG A 1 -18.80 6.39 -10.24
CA ARG A 1 -17.47 7.07 -10.14
C ARG A 1 -16.42 6.10 -10.70
N ARG A 2 -15.67 6.44 -11.75
CA ARG A 2 -14.62 5.55 -12.28
C ARG A 2 -13.37 5.70 -11.42
N VAL A 3 -12.92 4.62 -10.79
CA VAL A 3 -11.61 4.56 -10.13
C VAL A 3 -10.60 4.16 -11.20
N LEU A 4 -9.58 4.98 -11.40
CA LEU A 4 -8.47 4.63 -12.27
C LEU A 4 -7.48 3.80 -11.43
N THR A 5 -7.18 2.59 -11.88
CA THR A 5 -6.13 1.74 -11.30
C THR A 5 -4.85 1.73 -12.14
N ARG A 6 -4.84 2.49 -13.23
CA ARG A 6 -3.74 2.59 -14.19
C ARG A 6 -2.98 3.90 -14.02
N PRO A 7 -1.70 3.96 -14.42
CA PRO A 7 -0.93 5.19 -14.45
C PRO A 7 -1.64 6.28 -15.23
N ARG A 8 -1.54 7.53 -14.76
CA ARG A 8 -2.02 8.70 -15.54
C ARG A 8 -1.01 9.07 -16.62
N VAL A 9 0.29 8.93 -16.32
CA VAL A 9 1.38 9.29 -17.22
C VAL A 9 1.90 8.03 -17.92
N THR A 10 1.71 7.96 -19.23
CA THR A 10 2.10 6.80 -20.07
C THR A 10 3.20 7.13 -21.07
N THR A 11 3.99 8.17 -20.80
CA THR A 11 5.15 8.52 -21.64
C THR A 11 6.20 7.41 -21.61
N SER A 12 6.99 7.30 -22.68
CA SER A 12 8.08 6.32 -22.76
C SER A 12 9.10 6.53 -21.65
N GLU A 13 9.42 7.78 -21.33
CA GLU A 13 10.33 8.16 -20.24
C GLU A 13 9.81 7.72 -18.86
N ASN A 14 8.54 7.98 -18.55
CA ASN A 14 7.95 7.56 -17.27
C ASN A 14 7.89 6.03 -17.16
N SER A 15 7.58 5.36 -18.26
CA SER A 15 7.56 3.89 -18.32
C SER A 15 8.95 3.30 -18.14
N ALA A 16 9.98 3.87 -18.77
CA ALA A 16 11.37 3.46 -18.58
C ALA A 16 11.80 3.62 -17.12
N ALA A 17 11.51 4.78 -16.51
CA ALA A 17 11.80 5.02 -15.09
C ALA A 17 11.17 3.96 -14.18
N TYR A 18 9.92 3.54 -14.42
CA TYR A 18 9.29 2.45 -13.68
C TYR A 18 10.03 1.12 -13.85
N PHE A 19 10.30 0.70 -15.09
CA PHE A 19 10.96 -0.59 -15.36
C PHE A 19 12.42 -0.65 -14.89
N GLU A 20 13.10 0.48 -14.82
CA GLU A 20 14.46 0.61 -14.32
C GLU A 20 14.52 0.84 -12.80
N GLY A 21 13.37 0.87 -12.11
CA GLY A 21 13.29 1.06 -10.66
C GLY A 21 13.61 2.48 -10.18
N ARG A 22 13.65 3.46 -11.09
CA ARG A 22 13.88 4.88 -10.77
C ARG A 22 12.57 5.58 -10.41
N PHE A 23 11.90 5.11 -9.36
CA PHE A 23 10.57 5.57 -8.97
C PHE A 23 10.50 7.06 -8.62
N GLU A 24 11.59 7.62 -8.10
CA GLU A 24 11.71 9.06 -7.80
C GLU A 24 11.68 9.95 -9.05
N SER A 25 12.04 9.38 -10.21
CA SER A 25 12.02 10.05 -11.50
C SER A 25 10.67 9.94 -12.22
N MET A 26 9.70 9.20 -11.65
CA MET A 26 8.37 9.09 -12.23
C MET A 26 7.56 10.37 -11.99
N ALA A 27 6.88 10.85 -13.04
CA ALA A 27 6.04 12.04 -12.97
C ALA A 27 4.76 11.85 -12.15
N ASP A 28 4.28 10.61 -12.03
CA ASP A 28 3.13 10.21 -11.22
C ASP A 28 3.54 9.42 -9.97
N THR A 29 4.65 9.82 -9.36
CA THR A 29 5.10 9.26 -8.09
C THR A 29 4.20 9.68 -6.93
N HIS A 30 3.96 8.75 -5.99
CA HIS A 30 3.16 8.98 -4.78
C HIS A 30 4.04 8.74 -3.55
N SER A 31 3.85 9.56 -2.52
CA SER A 31 4.62 9.45 -1.27
C SER A 31 3.89 8.70 -0.15
N ARG A 32 2.62 8.30 -0.37
CA ARG A 32 1.78 7.66 0.65
C ARG A 32 0.77 6.67 0.07
N CYS A 33 0.40 5.68 0.87
CA CYS A 33 -0.65 4.71 0.60
C CYS A 33 -1.72 4.80 1.68
N VAL A 34 -3.02 4.80 1.33
CA VAL A 34 -4.12 4.88 2.31
C VAL A 34 -4.57 3.52 2.85
N PHE A 35 -4.25 2.44 2.15
CA PHE A 35 -4.77 1.10 2.46
C PHE A 35 -4.43 0.57 3.86
N PRO A 36 -3.25 0.85 4.45
CA PRO A 36 -2.94 0.42 5.82
C PRO A 36 -3.90 0.95 6.92
N TRP A 37 -4.73 1.95 6.61
CA TRP A 37 -5.77 2.50 7.50
C TRP A 37 -7.19 2.10 7.12
N LEU A 38 -7.41 1.55 5.92
CA LEU A 38 -8.74 1.26 5.39
C LEU A 38 -9.15 -0.20 5.62
N TYR A 39 -8.20 -1.14 5.52
CA TYR A 39 -8.47 -2.57 5.70
C TYR A 39 -7.27 -3.31 6.28
N ALA A 40 -7.54 -4.53 6.75
CA ALA A 40 -6.55 -5.57 6.97
C ALA A 40 -6.94 -6.80 6.15
N GLU A 41 -5.95 -7.55 5.68
CA GLU A 41 -6.15 -8.88 5.11
C GLU A 41 -5.81 -9.93 6.14
N ILE A 42 -6.52 -11.06 6.07
CA ILE A 42 -6.33 -12.21 6.94
C ILE A 42 -6.01 -13.39 6.04
N SER A 43 -4.82 -13.97 6.20
CA SER A 43 -4.40 -15.14 5.44
C SER A 43 -5.21 -16.38 5.87
N ALA A 44 -5.16 -17.45 5.07
CA ALA A 44 -5.77 -18.73 5.46
C ALA A 44 -5.19 -19.35 6.74
N ARG A 45 -3.99 -18.89 7.16
CA ARG A 45 -3.35 -19.29 8.43
C ARG A 45 -3.74 -18.39 9.60
N GLY A 46 -4.56 -17.36 9.36
CA GLY A 46 -5.01 -16.41 10.37
C GLY A 46 -4.12 -15.16 10.50
N ASP A 47 -3.05 -15.04 9.73
CA ASP A 47 -2.11 -13.92 9.83
C ASP A 47 -2.72 -12.63 9.32
N VAL A 48 -2.54 -11.54 10.06
CA VAL A 48 -3.10 -10.23 9.75
C VAL A 48 -2.04 -9.30 9.15
N THR A 49 -2.34 -8.73 7.97
CA THR A 49 -1.47 -7.79 7.25
C THR A 49 -2.24 -6.54 6.79
N PRO A 50 -1.60 -5.35 6.72
CA PRO A 50 -2.23 -4.10 6.26
C PRO A 50 -2.36 -3.97 4.74
N CYS A 51 -1.83 -4.91 3.95
CA CYS A 51 -1.78 -4.80 2.49
C CYS A 51 -1.59 -6.17 1.83
N HIS A 52 -2.25 -6.39 0.69
CA HIS A 52 -2.07 -7.59 -0.15
C HIS A 52 -0.65 -7.80 -0.67
N SER A 53 0.18 -6.76 -0.75
CA SER A 53 1.58 -6.91 -1.18
C SER A 53 2.51 -7.39 -0.04
N PHE A 54 2.00 -7.52 1.19
CA PHE A 54 2.80 -7.72 2.41
C PHE A 54 2.43 -9.00 3.16
N TYR A 55 2.42 -10.15 2.47
CA TYR A 55 2.11 -11.43 3.12
C TYR A 55 3.12 -11.84 4.20
N ASP A 56 4.38 -11.43 4.08
CA ASP A 56 5.44 -11.75 5.05
C ASP A 56 5.52 -10.75 6.21
N LEU A 57 4.89 -9.57 6.09
CA LEU A 57 4.87 -8.55 7.14
C LEU A 57 3.54 -8.62 7.90
N THR A 58 3.51 -9.50 8.89
CA THR A 58 2.32 -9.76 9.71
C THR A 58 2.39 -8.99 11.03
N PHE A 59 1.20 -8.69 11.58
CA PHE A 59 1.02 -7.90 12.81
C PHE A 59 0.35 -8.68 13.94
N GLY A 60 -0.01 -9.94 13.67
CA GLY A 60 -0.57 -10.89 14.63
C GLY A 60 -1.40 -11.95 13.93
N ASN A 61 -1.99 -12.86 14.71
CA ASN A 61 -2.81 -13.94 14.21
C ASN A 61 -4.19 -13.98 14.90
N VAL A 62 -5.27 -14.09 14.13
CA VAL A 62 -6.64 -14.07 14.67
C VAL A 62 -7.02 -15.33 15.46
N HIS A 63 -6.23 -16.40 15.36
CA HIS A 63 -6.39 -17.59 16.19
C HIS A 63 -5.83 -17.40 17.61
N GLU A 64 -5.01 -16.37 17.83
CA GLU A 64 -4.33 -16.10 19.09
C GLU A 64 -4.91 -14.88 19.83
N GLN A 65 -5.33 -13.85 19.09
CA GLN A 65 -5.82 -12.59 19.66
C GLN A 65 -6.96 -11.97 18.82
N PRO A 66 -7.92 -11.25 19.44
CA PRO A 66 -9.00 -10.59 18.71
C PRO A 66 -8.49 -9.60 17.66
N LEU A 67 -9.07 -9.63 16.46
CA LEU A 67 -8.67 -8.76 15.33
C LEU A 67 -8.52 -7.28 15.72
N LEU A 68 -9.43 -6.77 16.56
CA LEU A 68 -9.42 -5.37 16.99
C LEU A 68 -8.20 -5.03 17.85
N GLU A 69 -7.71 -5.97 18.65
CA GLU A 69 -6.49 -5.82 19.44
C GLU A 69 -5.26 -5.80 18.53
N ILE A 70 -5.22 -6.68 17.52
CA ILE A 70 -4.17 -6.68 16.48
C ILE A 70 -4.12 -5.34 15.76
N TRP A 71 -5.28 -4.87 15.30
CA TRP A 71 -5.43 -3.63 14.53
C TRP A 71 -5.03 -2.38 15.32
N ARG A 72 -5.19 -2.40 16.64
CA ARG A 72 -4.84 -1.32 17.57
C ARG A 72 -3.48 -1.53 18.25
N SER A 73 -2.75 -2.59 17.89
CA SER A 73 -1.45 -2.89 18.48
C SER A 73 -0.43 -1.79 18.17
N GLU A 74 0.52 -1.59 19.09
CA GLU A 74 1.60 -0.62 18.93
C GLU A 74 2.41 -0.88 17.66
N ARG A 75 2.72 -2.14 17.37
CA ARG A 75 3.43 -2.56 16.14
C ARG A 75 2.69 -2.11 14.87
N PHE A 76 1.37 -2.26 14.83
CA PHE A 76 0.56 -1.83 13.69
C PHE A 76 0.56 -0.30 13.57
N GLU A 77 0.40 0.40 14.69
CA GLU A 77 0.46 1.87 14.73
C GLU A 77 1.83 2.43 14.33
N ASP A 78 2.93 1.78 14.70
CA ASP A 78 4.28 2.12 14.25
C ASP A 78 4.45 2.00 12.74
N ALA A 79 3.99 0.88 12.18
CA ALA A 79 4.06 0.68 10.74
C ALA A 79 3.20 1.71 9.99
N ARG A 80 2.00 2.02 10.49
CA ARG A 80 1.19 3.13 9.98
C ARG A 80 1.93 4.46 10.06
N ARG A 81 2.56 4.81 11.19
CA ARG A 81 3.35 6.05 11.31
C ARG A 81 4.43 6.12 10.24
N HIS A 82 5.14 5.03 9.98
CA HIS A 82 6.12 4.94 8.91
C HIS A 82 5.51 5.17 7.52
N TRP A 83 4.41 4.49 7.20
CA TRP A 83 3.73 4.57 5.89
C TRP A 83 3.01 5.90 5.60
N ARG A 84 2.88 6.80 6.58
CA ARG A 84 2.32 8.14 6.33
C ARG A 84 3.18 8.98 5.40
N SER A 85 4.49 8.74 5.43
CA SER A 85 5.48 9.56 4.73
C SER A 85 6.48 8.76 3.92
N ASN A 86 6.44 7.42 3.99
CA ASN A 86 7.38 6.55 3.30
C ASN A 86 6.61 5.42 2.61
N LEU A 87 6.90 5.22 1.33
CA LEU A 87 6.53 4.00 0.65
C LEU A 87 7.70 3.02 0.68
N LEU A 88 7.39 1.74 0.79
CA LEU A 88 8.37 0.69 0.58
C LEU A 88 8.59 0.52 -0.93
N PRO A 89 9.77 0.05 -1.39
CA PRO A 89 10.05 -0.10 -2.82
C PRO A 89 8.97 -0.88 -3.58
N VAL A 90 8.44 -1.96 -2.97
CA VAL A 90 7.38 -2.80 -3.56
C VAL A 90 6.06 -2.06 -3.78
N CYS A 91 5.80 -0.96 -3.08
CA CYS A 91 4.56 -0.19 -3.22
C CYS A 91 4.38 0.38 -4.63
N HIS A 92 5.47 0.72 -5.33
CA HIS A 92 5.41 1.28 -6.68
C HIS A 92 4.92 0.26 -7.73
N ALA A 93 5.09 -1.04 -7.46
CA ALA A 93 4.59 -2.12 -8.31
C ALA A 93 3.18 -2.59 -7.94
N CYS A 94 2.56 -2.00 -6.90
CA CYS A 94 1.23 -2.39 -6.43
C CYS A 94 0.15 -2.09 -7.47
N CYS A 95 -0.77 -3.04 -7.69
CA CYS A 95 -1.88 -2.86 -8.63
C CYS A 95 -2.88 -1.76 -8.20
N LEU A 96 -2.85 -1.38 -6.91
CA LEU A 96 -3.65 -0.31 -6.36
C LEU A 96 -2.89 1.00 -6.20
N TYR A 97 -1.62 1.08 -6.61
CA TYR A 97 -0.76 2.26 -6.45
C TYR A 97 -1.40 3.54 -7.02
N HIS A 98 -2.00 3.44 -8.21
CA HIS A 98 -2.65 4.58 -8.87
C HIS A 98 -4.12 4.78 -8.47
N THR A 99 -4.61 4.08 -7.44
CA THR A 99 -6.00 4.20 -6.99
C THR A 99 -6.21 5.51 -6.23
N GLU A 100 -6.44 6.58 -6.97
CA GLU A 100 -6.86 7.85 -6.39
C GLU A 100 -8.40 7.94 -6.37
N PRO A 101 -9.00 8.38 -5.25
CA PRO A 101 -10.34 8.92 -5.31
C PRO A 101 -10.29 10.18 -6.19
N THR A 102 -10.96 10.16 -7.35
CA THR A 102 -11.04 11.32 -8.25
C THR A 102 -11.47 12.56 -7.46
N THR A 103 -10.54 13.50 -7.21
CA THR A 103 -10.89 14.85 -6.79
C THR A 103 -11.70 15.46 -7.94
N PRO A 104 -12.92 15.97 -7.70
CA PRO A 104 -13.60 16.73 -8.74
C PRO A 104 -12.73 17.95 -9.05
N SER A 105 -12.37 18.09 -10.33
CA SER A 105 -11.84 19.33 -10.91
C SER A 105 -12.81 20.49 -10.69
#